data_AF-A0A1E2UIJ4-F1
#
_entry.id   AF-A0A1E2UIJ4-F1
#
_cell.length_a   1.000
_cell.length_b   1.000
_cell.length_c   1.000
_cell.angle_alpha   90.00
_cell.angle_beta   90.00
_cell.angle_gamma   90.00
#
_symmetry.space_group_name_H-M   'P 1'
#
loop_
_entity.id
_entity.type
_entity.pdbx_description
1 polymer ?
#
loop_
_entity_poly.entity_id
_entity_poly.type
_entity_poly.pdbx_seq_one_letter_code
_entity_poly.pdbx_strand_id
1 'polypeptide(L)'
;MNRSALYTLVVLAYGLTACGGGGGGGDDDNTPVNPSDNQAQELSWVAPSTRTDGSFLDLSELAGFKIYSGPSSNNLELIADIEDSHSTSYDLSSMTPGSYFFGVVAYDTDGLNSPISDRIEKTITE
;
A
#
# COMPACT_ATOMS: atom_id res chain seq x y z
N MET A 1 23.34 6.66 -23.25
CA MET A 1 22.24 5.74 -22.86
C MET A 1 21.33 6.49 -21.91
N ASN A 2 20.11 6.81 -22.33
CA ASN A 2 19.19 7.64 -21.57
C ASN A 2 18.61 6.83 -20.40
N ARG A 3 18.95 7.24 -19.18
CA ARG A 3 18.51 6.58 -17.93
C ARG A 3 17.15 7.17 -17.53
N SER A 4 16.09 6.80 -18.24
CA SER A 4 14.74 7.30 -18.00
C SER A 4 14.00 6.38 -17.03
N ALA A 5 14.06 6.70 -15.73
CA ALA A 5 13.23 6.04 -14.72
C ALA A 5 12.13 6.99 -14.28
N LEU A 6 10.91 6.79 -14.78
CA LEU A 6 9.76 6.94 -13.91
C LEU A 6 8.67 5.93 -14.26
N TYR A 7 8.02 5.43 -13.21
CA TYR A 7 7.02 4.37 -13.24
C TYR A 7 5.78 4.93 -12.57
N THR A 8 4.64 4.99 -13.26
CA THR A 8 3.40 5.48 -12.65
C THR A 8 2.80 4.34 -11.83
N LEU A 9 3.11 4.32 -10.54
CA LEU A 9 2.60 3.32 -9.61
C LEU A 9 1.42 3.92 -8.85
N VAL A 10 0.25 3.30 -8.99
CA VAL A 10 -0.97 3.68 -8.27
C VAL A 10 -1.06 2.80 -7.03
N VAL A 11 -1.06 3.42 -5.85
CA VAL A 11 -1.28 2.73 -4.59
C VAL A 11 -2.75 2.86 -4.21
N LEU A 12 -3.36 1.73 -3.86
CA LEU A 12 -4.73 1.61 -3.40
C LEU A 12 -4.70 1.13 -1.94
N ALA A 13 -5.21 1.95 -1.03
CA ALA A 13 -5.49 1.53 0.33
C ALA A 13 -6.95 1.10 0.41
N TYR A 14 -7.18 -0.18 0.70
CA TYR A 14 -8.49 -0.66 1.11
C TYR A 14 -8.58 -0.57 2.63
N GLY A 15 -9.52 0.22 3.14
CA GLY A 15 -9.76 0.41 4.57
C GLY A 15 -10.90 1.39 4.76
N LEU A 16 -12.12 0.87 4.94
CA LEU A 16 -13.32 1.69 5.03
C LEU A 16 -13.61 2.00 6.50
N THR A 17 -13.60 3.28 6.84
CA THR A 17 -14.21 3.79 8.07
C THR A 17 -15.72 3.59 7.97
N ALA A 18 -16.26 2.58 8.64
CA ALA A 18 -17.68 2.52 8.97
C ALA A 18 -17.90 3.25 10.30
N CYS A 19 -17.99 4.58 10.26
CA CYS A 19 -18.58 5.33 11.37
C CYS A 19 -20.10 5.16 11.30
N GLY A 20 -20.62 4.14 11.99
CA GLY A 20 -22.05 3.91 12.20
C GLY A 20 -22.43 4.13 13.66
N GLY A 21 -22.45 5.39 14.10
CA GLY A 21 -22.98 5.76 15.41
C GLY A 21 -24.50 5.79 15.42
N GLY A 22 -25.13 5.13 16.39
CA GLY A 22 -26.57 5.22 16.66
C GLY A 22 -26.95 4.49 17.95
N GLY A 23 -27.01 5.21 19.06
CA GLY A 23 -27.43 4.67 20.36
C GLY A 23 -28.93 4.39 20.45
N GLY A 24 -29.29 3.39 21.25
CA GLY A 24 -30.66 3.08 21.64
C GLY A 24 -30.70 1.76 22.40
N GLY A 25 -30.85 1.82 23.73
CA GLY A 25 -30.86 0.65 24.59
C GLY A 25 -32.05 -0.30 24.34
N GLY A 26 -31.85 -1.55 24.74
CA GLY A 26 -32.85 -2.59 24.73
C GLY A 26 -32.15 -3.94 24.76
N ASP A 27 -32.16 -4.56 25.93
CA ASP A 27 -31.76 -5.95 26.17
C ASP A 27 -32.34 -6.88 25.09
N ASP A 28 -31.51 -7.72 24.46
CA ASP A 28 -31.80 -9.13 24.20
C ASP A 28 -30.72 -9.79 23.32
N ASP A 29 -30.49 -11.03 23.69
CA ASP A 29 -29.49 -11.99 23.25
C ASP A 29 -29.56 -12.32 21.73
N ASN A 30 -28.41 -12.71 21.17
CA ASN A 30 -28.17 -13.27 19.83
C ASN A 30 -28.08 -12.31 18.62
N THR A 31 -26.91 -11.68 18.46
CA THR A 31 -26.42 -11.29 17.12
C THR A 31 -25.42 -12.33 16.61
N PRO A 32 -25.43 -12.70 15.31
CA PRO A 32 -24.49 -13.66 14.78
C PRO A 32 -23.08 -13.09 14.91
N VAL A 33 -22.24 -13.70 15.75
CA VAL A 33 -20.80 -13.48 15.68
C VAL A 33 -20.33 -14.02 14.34
N ASN A 34 -20.28 -13.16 13.31
CA ASN A 34 -19.67 -13.51 12.03
C ASN A 34 -18.15 -13.57 12.25
N PRO A 35 -17.51 -14.75 12.24
CA PRO A 35 -16.10 -14.86 12.55
C PRO A 35 -15.30 -14.58 11.28
N SER A 36 -15.06 -13.29 11.00
CA SER A 36 -13.93 -12.75 10.23
C SER A 36 -14.25 -11.32 9.82
N ASP A 37 -14.30 -10.42 10.79
CA ASP A 37 -13.87 -9.04 10.53
C ASP A 37 -12.36 -8.97 10.78
N ASN A 38 -11.61 -9.90 10.15
CA ASN A 38 -10.20 -9.66 9.91
C ASN A 38 -10.19 -8.56 8.85
N GLN A 39 -10.31 -7.30 9.28
CA GLN A 39 -10.10 -6.15 8.43
C GLN A 39 -8.66 -6.24 7.97
N ALA A 40 -8.45 -6.95 6.87
CA ALA A 40 -7.13 -7.19 6.32
C ALA A 40 -6.51 -5.82 6.07
N GLN A 41 -5.54 -5.47 6.92
CA GLN A 41 -4.85 -4.20 6.84
C GLN A 41 -3.86 -4.31 5.69
N GLU A 42 -4.34 -4.35 4.46
CA GLU A 42 -3.49 -4.58 3.29
C GLU A 42 -3.24 -3.27 2.56
N LEU A 43 -2.00 -3.07 2.11
CA LEU A 43 -1.64 -2.09 1.09
C LEU A 43 -1.59 -2.82 -0.25
N SER A 44 -2.29 -2.33 -1.26
CA SER A 44 -2.23 -2.91 -2.60
C SER A 44 -1.75 -1.85 -3.60
N TRP A 45 -1.08 -2.26 -4.67
CA TRP A 45 -0.63 -1.34 -5.73
C TRP A 45 -0.70 -1.99 -7.10
N VAL A 46 -0.60 -1.17 -8.15
CA VAL A 46 -0.53 -1.65 -9.53
C VAL A 46 0.91 -1.60 -10.02
N ALA A 47 1.46 -2.76 -10.40
CA ALA A 47 2.78 -2.84 -11.01
C ALA A 47 2.83 -2.00 -12.30
N PRO A 48 3.91 -1.24 -12.53
CA PRO A 48 4.02 -0.41 -13.72
C PRO A 48 4.24 -1.27 -14.96
N SER A 49 3.58 -0.92 -16.07
CA SER A 49 3.75 -1.56 -17.38
C SER A 49 4.47 -0.67 -18.40
N THR A 50 4.76 0.57 -18.03
CA THR A 50 5.44 1.54 -18.87
C THR A 50 6.47 2.34 -18.05
N ARG A 51 7.53 2.73 -18.74
CA ARG A 51 8.47 3.75 -18.30
C ARG A 51 7.90 5.14 -18.63
N THR A 52 8.51 6.20 -18.11
CA THR A 52 8.05 7.57 -18.36
C THR A 52 8.29 8.13 -19.72
N ASP A 53 9.24 7.58 -20.46
CA ASP A 53 9.37 7.90 -21.87
C ASP A 53 8.24 7.25 -22.70
N GLY A 54 7.32 6.52 -22.05
CA GLY A 54 6.20 5.82 -22.67
C GLY A 54 6.60 4.47 -23.27
N SER A 55 7.87 4.08 -23.16
CA SER A 55 8.29 2.75 -23.59
C SER A 55 7.71 1.67 -22.67
N PHE A 56 7.52 0.47 -23.24
CA PHE A 56 7.06 -0.68 -22.50
C PHE A 56 8.08 -1.05 -21.41
N LEU A 57 7.59 -1.44 -20.25
CA LEU A 57 8.39 -2.08 -19.21
C LEU A 57 7.99 -3.55 -19.14
N ASP A 58 8.95 -4.43 -19.40
CA ASP A 58 8.77 -5.86 -19.15
C ASP A 58 8.88 -6.13 -17.63
N LEU A 59 8.00 -6.99 -17.11
CA LEU A 59 8.07 -7.41 -15.70
C LEU A 59 9.39 -8.09 -15.34
N SER A 60 10.09 -8.68 -16.32
CA SER A 60 11.43 -9.26 -16.13
C SER A 60 12.52 -8.21 -15.90
N GLU A 61 12.26 -6.95 -16.25
CA GLU A 61 13.16 -5.83 -15.99
C GLU A 61 12.96 -5.28 -14.58
N LEU A 62 11.80 -5.56 -13.96
CA LEU A 62 11.49 -5.15 -12.60
C LEU A 62 12.10 -6.14 -11.59
N ALA A 63 12.78 -5.62 -10.58
CA ALA A 63 13.32 -6.43 -9.48
C ALA A 63 12.37 -6.49 -8.30
N GLY A 64 11.63 -5.41 -8.02
CA GLY A 64 10.74 -5.39 -6.87
C GLY A 64 10.16 -4.03 -6.52
N PHE A 65 9.67 -3.95 -5.28
CA PHE A 65 8.98 -2.79 -4.72
C PHE A 65 9.49 -2.44 -3.32
N LYS A 66 9.51 -1.15 -3.01
CA LYS A 66 9.87 -0.60 -1.71
C LYS A 66 8.69 0.16 -1.15
N ILE A 67 8.31 -0.18 0.08
CA ILE A 67 7.18 0.43 0.76
C ILE A 67 7.70 1.42 1.78
N TYR A 68 7.26 2.65 1.63
CA TYR A 68 7.57 3.75 2.53
C TYR A 68 6.35 4.09 3.37
N SER A 69 6.54 4.28 4.66
CA SER A 69 5.50 4.70 5.59
C SER A 69 6.00 5.75 6.59
N GLY A 70 5.10 6.57 7.11
CA GLY A 70 5.46 7.52 8.16
C GLY A 70 4.29 8.38 8.65
N PRO A 71 4.51 9.18 9.71
CA PRO A 71 3.45 9.97 10.35
C PRO A 71 3.01 11.18 9.51
N SER A 72 3.72 11.52 8.43
CA SER A 72 3.34 12.61 7.52
C SER A 72 3.76 12.30 6.09
N SER A 73 3.04 12.85 5.11
CA SER A 73 3.34 12.69 3.68
C SER A 73 4.75 13.12 3.28
N ASN A 74 5.36 14.04 4.02
CA ASN A 74 6.71 14.55 3.74
C ASN A 74 7.81 13.80 4.50
N ASN A 75 7.46 12.95 5.46
CA ASN A 75 8.42 12.21 6.28
C ASN A 75 8.05 10.73 6.26
N LEU A 76 8.54 10.03 5.24
CA LEU A 76 8.33 8.61 5.03
C LEU A 76 9.65 7.87 5.13
N GLU A 77 9.64 6.71 5.79
CA GLU A 77 10.78 5.83 5.95
C GLU A 77 10.49 4.48 5.29
N LEU A 78 11.54 3.80 4.81
CA LEU A 78 11.41 2.47 4.23
C LEU A 78 11.02 1.47 5.32
N ILE A 79 9.86 0.84 5.17
CA ILE A 79 9.38 -0.19 6.11
C ILE A 79 9.48 -1.61 5.54
N ALA A 80 9.48 -1.75 4.21
CA ALA A 80 9.61 -3.04 3.56
C ALA A 80 10.31 -2.91 2.20
N ASP A 81 11.17 -3.87 1.90
CA ASP A 81 11.77 -4.10 0.59
C ASP A 81 11.30 -5.48 0.10
N ILE A 82 10.62 -5.50 -1.04
CA ILE A 82 9.98 -6.67 -1.62
C ILE A 82 10.71 -6.95 -2.92
N GLU A 83 11.66 -7.87 -2.88
CA GLU A 83 12.43 -8.37 -4.04
C GLU A 83 11.58 -9.36 -4.88
N ASP A 84 10.37 -8.95 -5.25
CA ASP A 84 9.45 -9.71 -6.10
C ASP A 84 8.68 -8.75 -7.01
N SER A 85 8.91 -8.86 -8.31
CA SER A 85 8.25 -8.04 -9.35
C SER A 85 6.78 -8.37 -9.56
N HIS A 86 6.32 -9.53 -9.08
CA HIS A 86 4.91 -9.93 -9.14
C HIS A 86 4.13 -9.52 -7.88
N SER A 87 4.81 -9.07 -6.83
CA SER A 87 4.15 -8.67 -5.60
C SER A 87 3.44 -7.34 -5.77
N THR A 88 2.14 -7.32 -5.50
CA THR A 88 1.28 -6.14 -5.61
C THR A 88 0.52 -5.84 -4.33
N SER A 89 0.88 -6.50 -3.23
CA SER A 89 0.26 -6.29 -1.94
C SER A 89 1.23 -6.50 -0.77
N TYR A 90 0.90 -5.87 0.35
CA TYR A 90 1.67 -5.97 1.58
C TYR A 90 0.75 -5.89 2.80
N ASP A 91 0.97 -6.80 3.74
CA ASP A 91 0.22 -6.88 4.97
C ASP A 91 0.77 -5.90 6.02
N LEU A 92 -0.12 -5.06 6.54
CA LEU A 92 0.13 -4.06 7.58
C LEU A 92 -0.37 -4.53 8.95
N SER A 93 -0.78 -5.80 9.10
CA SER A 93 -1.32 -6.30 10.38
C SER A 93 -0.29 -6.29 11.51
N SER A 94 1.00 -6.28 11.16
CA SER A 94 2.12 -6.15 12.10
C SER A 94 2.40 -4.72 12.54
N MET A 95 1.74 -3.71 11.96
CA MET A 95 1.92 -2.30 12.35
C MET A 95 1.11 -1.94 13.58
N THR A 96 1.65 -1.03 14.40
CA THR A 96 0.92 -0.48 15.54
C THR A 96 -0.23 0.41 15.08
N PRO A 97 -1.40 0.34 15.74
CA PRO A 97 -2.53 1.22 15.46
C PRO A 97 -2.14 2.69 15.43
N GLY A 98 -2.66 3.44 14.45
CA GLY A 98 -2.33 4.84 14.22
C GLY A 98 -2.56 5.25 12.77
N SER A 99 -2.46 6.55 12.49
CA SER A 99 -2.57 7.08 11.13
C SER A 99 -1.19 7.22 10.49
N TYR A 100 -1.04 6.67 9.29
CA TYR A 100 0.21 6.69 8.54
C TYR A 100 -0.05 7.07 7.09
N PHE A 101 0.96 7.67 6.48
CA PHE A 101 1.02 7.88 5.05
C PHE A 101 1.85 6.77 4.42
N PHE A 102 1.38 6.21 3.31
CA PHE A 102 2.06 5.16 2.57
C PHE A 102 2.40 5.62 1.16
N GLY A 103 3.57 5.22 0.67
CA GLY A 103 3.96 5.37 -0.73
C GLY A 103 4.83 4.19 -1.16
N VAL A 104 4.75 3.82 -2.43
CA VAL A 104 5.47 2.67 -2.97
C VAL A 104 6.39 3.14 -4.09
N VAL A 105 7.57 2.55 -4.15
CA VAL A 105 8.60 2.78 -5.16
C VAL A 105 8.86 1.45 -5.86
N ALA A 106 8.82 1.42 -7.19
CA ALA A 106 9.26 0.29 -7.98
C ALA A 106 10.76 0.42 -8.28
N TYR A 107 11.50 -0.68 -8.37
CA TYR A 107 12.90 -0.64 -8.82
C TYR A 107 13.22 -1.78 -9.78
N ASP A 108 14.08 -1.46 -10.75
CA ASP A 108 14.51 -2.41 -11.78
C ASP A 108 15.70 -3.27 -11.33
N THR A 109 16.06 -4.24 -12.18
CA THR A 109 17.19 -5.16 -11.97
C THR A 109 18.56 -4.47 -11.96
N ASP A 110 18.65 -3.23 -12.45
CA ASP A 110 19.83 -2.37 -12.34
C ASP A 110 19.84 -1.53 -11.04
N GLY A 111 18.81 -1.66 -10.20
CA GLY A 111 18.64 -0.93 -8.95
C GLY A 111 18.18 0.53 -9.12
N LEU A 112 17.67 0.90 -10.30
CA LEU A 112 17.09 2.23 -10.53
C LEU A 112 15.68 2.28 -9.96
N ASN A 113 15.46 3.27 -9.09
CA ASN A 113 14.18 3.47 -8.43
C ASN A 113 13.25 4.37 -9.26
N SER A 114 11.96 4.09 -9.19
CA SER A 114 10.91 5.03 -9.57
C SER A 114 10.86 6.23 -8.61
N PRO A 115 10.21 7.33 -8.99
CA PRO A 115 9.65 8.24 -8.00
C PRO A 115 8.67 7.47 -7.12
N ILE A 116 8.53 7.95 -5.88
CA ILE A 116 7.49 7.47 -5.00
C ILE A 116 6.11 7.73 -5.61
N SER A 117 5.21 6.77 -5.43
CA SER A 117 3.80 6.90 -5.81
C SER A 117 3.11 8.09 -5.13
N ASP A 118 1.86 8.32 -5.52
CA ASP A 118 0.95 9.11 -4.70
C ASP A 118 0.90 8.55 -3.28
N ARG A 119 0.84 9.47 -2.32
CA ARG A 119 0.87 9.16 -0.90
C ARG A 119 -0.55 9.09 -0.40
N ILE A 120 -0.91 7.95 0.16
CA ILE A 120 -2.24 7.71 0.70
C ILE A 120 -2.18 7.62 2.22
N GLU A 121 -3.13 8.25 2.88
CA GLU A 121 -3.29 8.12 4.33
C GLU A 121 -4.12 6.88 4.64
N LYS A 122 -3.66 6.09 5.61
CA LYS A 122 -4.38 4.93 6.12
C LYS A 122 -4.27 4.87 7.64
N THR A 123 -5.42 4.66 8.27
CA THR A 123 -5.51 4.42 9.71
C THR A 123 -5.46 2.92 9.97
N ILE A 124 -4.49 2.52 10.78
CA ILE A 124 -4.31 1.16 11.27
C ILE A 124 -5.05 1.04 12.60
N THR A 125 -5.85 -0.02 12.78
CA THR A 125 -6.63 -0.29 14.00
C THR A 125 -6.30 -1.67 14.57
N GLU A 126 -6.59 -1.91 15.85
CA GLU A 126 -6.52 -3.25 16.45
C GLU A 126 -7.66 -4.16 15.98
#